data_AF-A0A0F8WXY6-F1
#
_entry.id   AF-A0A0F8WXY6-F1
#
_cell.length_a   1.000
_cell.length_b   1.000
_cell.length_c   1.000
_cell.angle_alpha   90.00
_cell.angle_beta   90.00
_cell.angle_gamma   90.00
#
_symmetry.space_group_name_H-M   'P 1'
#
loop_
_entity.id
_entity.type
_entity.pdbx_description
1 polymer ?
#
loop_
_entity_poly.entity_id
_entity_poly.type
_entity_poly.pdbx_seq_one_letter_code
_entity_poly.pdbx_strand_id
1 'polypeptide(L)'
;MRTFFKVIFAVLFIVLIMTISFRVKKTAWKGTIEEEYGITVVKNPKKPAHNDAVFSLKEDLALGEKERNEKHMFYLLTDMDADSSGNIYVLDSEDVNIKVYDPKGRFLK
;
A
#
# COMPACT_ATOMS: atom_id res chain seq x y z
N MET A 1 -55.58 -23.80 -11.09
CA MET A 1 -54.32 -24.18 -11.79
C MET A 1 -53.52 -22.97 -12.29
N ARG A 2 -54.06 -22.05 -13.11
CA ARG A 2 -53.28 -20.90 -13.66
C ARG A 2 -52.61 -19.99 -12.61
N THR A 3 -53.26 -19.73 -11.47
CA THR A 3 -52.69 -18.91 -10.37
C THR A 3 -51.57 -19.63 -9.63
N PHE A 4 -51.72 -20.94 -9.39
CA PHE A 4 -50.71 -21.77 -8.74
C PHE A 4 -49.41 -21.84 -9.56
N PHE A 5 -49.50 -22.05 -10.88
CA PHE A 5 -48.34 -22.01 -11.76
C PHE A 5 -47.65 -20.64 -11.76
N LYS A 6 -48.41 -19.54 -11.74
CA LYS A 6 -47.83 -18.18 -11.66
C LYS A 6 -47.06 -17.94 -10.36
N VAL A 7 -47.55 -18.45 -9.23
CA VAL A 7 -46.85 -18.36 -7.94
C VAL A 7 -45.57 -19.19 -7.96
N ILE A 8 -45.62 -20.40 -8.51
CA ILE A 8 -44.41 -21.23 -8.67
C ILE A 8 -43.37 -20.55 -9.55
N PHE A 9 -43.79 -20.00 -10.70
CA PHE A 9 -42.87 -19.27 -11.57
C PHE A 9 -42.28 -18.02 -10.91
N ALA A 10 -43.07 -17.29 -10.11
CA ALA A 10 -42.58 -16.14 -9.35
C ALA A 10 -41.55 -16.54 -8.28
N VAL A 11 -41.79 -17.64 -7.56
CA VAL A 11 -40.84 -18.17 -6.56
C VAL A 11 -39.55 -18.65 -7.22
N LEU A 12 -39.65 -19.39 -8.34
CA LEU A 12 -38.47 -19.85 -9.09
C LEU A 12 -37.66 -18.67 -9.64
N PHE A 13 -38.32 -17.60 -10.07
CA PHE A 13 -37.65 -16.38 -10.54
C PHE A 13 -36.92 -15.64 -9.41
N ILE A 14 -37.53 -15.55 -8.21
CA ILE A 14 -36.89 -14.98 -7.03
C ILE A 14 -35.66 -15.80 -6.59
N VAL A 15 -35.77 -17.14 -6.59
CA VAL A 15 -34.64 -18.03 -6.29
C VAL A 15 -33.51 -17.86 -7.33
N LEU A 16 -33.85 -17.74 -8.61
CA LEU A 16 -32.88 -17.49 -9.67
C LEU A 16 -32.14 -16.16 -9.45
N ILE A 17 -32.84 -15.08 -9.09
CA ILE A 17 -32.24 -13.77 -8.79
C ILE A 17 -31.31 -13.87 -7.57
N MET A 18 -31.71 -14.60 -6.52
CA MET A 18 -30.87 -14.80 -5.33
C MET A 18 -29.56 -15.54 -5.61
N THR A 19 -29.48 -16.36 -6.67
CA THR A 19 -28.22 -17.03 -7.07
C THR A 19 -27.25 -16.13 -7.85
N ILE A 20 -27.72 -15.00 -8.39
CA ILE A 20 -26.91 -14.06 -9.17
C ILE A 20 -26.22 -13.04 -8.25
N SER A 21 -26.82 -12.75 -7.10
CA SER A 21 -26.24 -11.84 -6.11
C SER A 21 -25.18 -12.55 -5.27
N PHE A 22 -23.96 -12.00 -5.30
CA PHE A 22 -22.75 -12.42 -4.57
C PHE A 22 -21.96 -13.60 -5.14
N ARG A 23 -21.23 -13.29 -6.21
CA ARG A 23 -19.85 -13.79 -6.31
C ARG A 23 -18.92 -12.62 -6.67
N VAL A 24 -18.62 -11.78 -5.68
CA VAL A 24 -17.47 -10.86 -5.78
C VAL A 24 -16.24 -11.77 -5.89
N LYS A 25 -15.75 -11.99 -7.12
CA LYS A 25 -14.50 -12.71 -7.33
C LYS A 25 -13.41 -11.84 -6.73
N LYS A 26 -12.97 -12.19 -5.51
CA LYS A 26 -11.69 -11.73 -4.96
C LYS A 26 -10.66 -12.11 -6.02
N THR A 27 -10.06 -11.12 -6.68
CA THR A 27 -9.10 -11.36 -7.75
C THR A 27 -7.89 -12.06 -7.15
N ALA A 28 -7.74 -13.36 -7.43
CA ALA A 28 -6.64 -14.14 -6.91
C ALA A 28 -5.32 -13.67 -7.54
N TRP A 29 -4.24 -13.63 -6.76
CA TRP A 29 -2.89 -13.39 -7.26
C TRP A 29 -2.51 -14.49 -8.25
N LYS A 30 -1.97 -14.08 -9.41
CA LYS A 30 -1.65 -14.97 -10.55
C LYS A 30 -0.15 -15.17 -10.76
N GLY A 31 0.65 -14.91 -9.74
CA GLY A 31 2.10 -15.16 -9.81
C GLY A 31 2.43 -16.65 -9.69
N THR A 32 3.71 -16.97 -9.79
CA THR A 32 4.23 -18.32 -9.52
C THR A 32 5.19 -18.30 -8.34
N ILE A 33 5.25 -19.44 -7.63
CA ILE A 33 6.22 -19.70 -6.58
C ILE A 33 6.91 -20.99 -6.98
N GLU A 34 8.22 -20.91 -7.18
CA GLU A 34 9.07 -22.02 -7.62
C GLU A 34 10.28 -22.11 -6.69
N GLU A 35 10.87 -23.30 -6.57
CA GLU A 35 12.13 -23.49 -5.87
C GLU A 35 13.25 -23.65 -6.92
N GLU A 36 14.19 -22.71 -6.95
CA GLU A 36 15.36 -22.76 -7.83
C GLU A 36 16.60 -22.82 -6.95
N TYR A 37 17.35 -23.93 -7.02
CA TYR A 37 18.58 -24.14 -6.23
C TYR A 37 18.43 -23.97 -4.71
N GLY A 38 17.28 -24.39 -4.15
CA GLY A 38 16.98 -24.22 -2.72
C GLY A 38 16.51 -22.82 -2.33
N ILE A 39 16.31 -21.93 -3.30
CA ILE A 39 15.82 -20.56 -3.09
C ILE A 39 14.36 -20.48 -3.56
N THR A 40 13.48 -19.97 -2.70
CA THR A 40 12.10 -19.66 -3.09
C THR A 40 12.08 -18.45 -4.01
N VAL A 41 11.70 -18.65 -5.27
CA VAL A 41 11.54 -17.61 -6.27
C VAL A 41 10.06 -17.29 -6.44
N VAL A 42 9.68 -16.04 -6.16
CA VAL A 42 8.31 -15.53 -6.30
C VAL A 42 8.23 -14.62 -7.51
N LYS A 43 7.51 -15.03 -8.56
CA LYS A 43 7.38 -14.27 -9.82
C LYS A 43 6.03 -13.56 -9.86
N ASN A 44 6.04 -12.23 -9.77
CA ASN A 44 4.83 -11.43 -9.85
C ASN A 44 4.29 -11.37 -11.30
N PRO A 45 2.97 -11.46 -11.50
CA PRO A 45 2.37 -11.36 -12.83
C PRO A 45 2.48 -9.93 -13.36
N LYS A 46 2.52 -9.78 -14.70
CA LYS A 46 2.56 -8.46 -15.37
C LYS A 46 1.35 -7.57 -15.03
N LYS A 47 0.20 -8.17 -14.73
CA LYS A 47 -1.00 -7.46 -14.30
C LYS A 47 -1.15 -7.62 -12.79
N PRO A 48 -1.31 -6.52 -12.03
CA PRO A 48 -1.52 -6.61 -10.59
C PRO A 48 -2.80 -7.39 -10.29
N ALA A 49 -2.83 -8.06 -9.14
CA ALA A 49 -4.02 -8.78 -8.68
C ALA A 49 -5.20 -7.83 -8.42
N HIS A 50 -4.92 -6.56 -8.15
CA HIS A 50 -5.91 -5.51 -7.93
C HIS A 50 -5.72 -4.41 -8.96
N ASN A 51 -6.82 -3.95 -9.58
CA ASN A 51 -6.79 -2.92 -10.62
C ASN A 51 -6.79 -1.49 -10.04
N ASP A 52 -7.25 -1.33 -8.80
CA ASP A 52 -7.35 -0.04 -8.13
C ASP A 52 -6.22 0.13 -7.13
N ALA A 53 -5.85 1.38 -6.84
CA ALA A 53 -4.95 1.71 -5.75
C ALA A 53 -5.52 1.13 -4.44
N VAL A 54 -5.02 -0.04 -4.03
CA VAL A 54 -5.54 -0.83 -2.90
C VAL A 54 -5.34 -0.09 -1.57
N PHE A 55 -4.53 0.96 -1.58
CA PHE A 55 -4.31 1.86 -0.47
C PHE A 55 -4.09 3.27 -1.00
N SER A 56 -4.62 4.25 -0.26
CA SER A 56 -4.33 5.67 -0.44
C SER A 56 -3.28 6.03 0.60
N LEU A 57 -2.09 6.43 0.16
CA LEU A 57 -1.11 7.05 1.05
C LEU A 57 -1.42 8.53 1.14
N LYS A 58 -1.54 9.02 2.36
CA LYS A 58 -1.49 10.44 2.65
C LYS A 58 -0.09 10.74 3.16
N GLU A 59 0.59 11.67 2.52
CA GLU A 59 1.84 12.21 3.05
C GLU A 59 1.58 12.76 4.46
N ASP A 60 2.38 12.31 5.42
CA ASP A 60 2.33 12.77 6.80
C ASP A 60 3.33 13.91 7.01
N LEU A 61 4.61 13.66 6.67
CA LEU A 61 5.69 14.60 6.83
C LEU A 61 6.73 14.46 5.71
N ALA A 62 7.25 15.60 5.26
CA ALA A 62 8.42 15.70 4.41
C ALA A 62 9.50 16.52 5.14
N LEU A 63 10.74 16.02 5.12
CA LEU A 63 11.90 16.68 5.71
C LEU A 63 12.77 17.30 4.60
N GLY A 64 13.31 18.48 4.87
CA GLY A 64 14.08 19.26 3.90
C GLY A 64 13.25 20.32 3.18
N GLU A 65 13.95 21.26 2.55
CA GLU A 65 13.34 22.37 1.82
C GLU A 65 13.28 22.05 0.31
N LYS A 66 12.22 22.50 -0.37
CA LYS A 66 12.13 22.39 -1.84
C LYS A 66 13.19 23.23 -2.56
N GLU A 67 13.55 24.37 -1.97
CA GLU A 67 14.58 25.24 -2.50
C GLU A 67 15.95 24.79 -2.01
N ARG A 68 16.94 24.95 -2.89
CA ARG A 68 18.30 24.51 -2.62
C ARG A 68 18.92 25.38 -1.54
N ASN A 69 19.08 24.81 -0.35
CA ASN A 69 19.73 25.44 0.80
C ASN A 69 20.76 24.45 1.37
N GLU A 70 22.03 24.86 1.44
CA GLU A 70 23.12 23.99 1.91
C GLU A 70 22.87 23.41 3.30
N LYS A 71 22.19 24.15 4.19
CA LYS A 71 21.86 23.65 5.53
C LYS A 71 20.86 22.50 5.51
N HIS A 72 19.87 22.57 4.63
CA HIS A 72 18.73 21.64 4.59
C HIS A 72 18.83 20.58 3.49
N MET A 73 19.88 20.63 2.66
CA MET A 73 20.16 19.57 1.69
C MET A 73 20.71 18.32 2.37
N PHE A 74 20.37 17.17 1.79
CA PHE A 74 21.01 15.91 2.08
C PHE A 74 21.88 15.50 0.88
N TYR A 75 23.09 15.02 1.14
CA TYR A 75 24.03 14.55 0.13
C TYR A 75 23.97 13.03 0.00
N LEU A 76 24.08 12.31 1.11
CA LEU A 76 23.91 10.86 1.15
C LEU A 76 23.16 10.40 2.41
N LEU A 77 21.83 10.30 2.28
CA LEU A 77 20.94 9.72 3.28
C LEU A 77 21.22 8.23 3.42
N THR A 78 21.86 7.83 4.52
CA THR A 78 22.20 6.42 4.77
C THR A 78 21.33 5.77 5.82
N ASP A 79 20.85 6.53 6.80
CA ASP A 79 19.98 6.00 7.85
C ASP A 79 19.12 7.10 8.50
N MET A 80 18.05 6.68 9.20
CA MET A 80 17.19 7.54 9.99
C MET A 80 16.53 6.77 11.15
N ASP A 81 16.47 7.39 12.33
CA ASP A 81 15.76 6.84 13.50
C ASP A 81 15.07 7.96 14.30
N ALA A 82 14.19 7.60 15.23
CA ALA A 82 13.48 8.55 16.09
C ALA A 82 13.60 8.21 17.58
N ASP A 83 13.71 9.25 18.42
CA ASP A 83 13.70 9.07 19.87
C ASP A 83 12.28 8.93 20.45
N SER A 84 12.18 8.65 21.75
CA SER A 84 10.91 8.55 22.47
C SER A 84 10.08 9.84 22.52
N SER A 85 10.68 11.00 22.22
CA SER A 85 10.00 12.29 22.11
C SER A 85 9.54 12.58 20.67
N GLY A 86 9.88 11.71 19.72
CA GLY A 86 9.58 11.83 18.31
C GLY A 86 10.55 12.74 17.54
N ASN A 87 11.70 13.10 18.11
CA ASN A 87 12.74 13.78 17.34
C ASN A 87 13.34 12.79 16.35
N ILE A 88 13.53 13.24 15.12
CA ILE A 88 13.98 12.44 13.98
C ILE A 88 15.44 12.76 13.73
N TYR A 89 16.28 11.73 13.68
CA TYR A 89 17.71 11.81 13.47
C TYR A 89 18.02 11.24 12.11
N VAL A 90 18.60 12.04 11.22
CA VAL A 90 18.96 11.64 9.87
C VAL A 90 20.48 11.62 9.74
N LEU A 91 21.03 10.47 9.35
CA LEU A 91 22.46 10.33 9.06
C LEU A 91 22.73 10.71 7.61
N ASP A 92 23.50 11.79 7.42
CA ASP A 92 24.07 12.17 6.13
C ASP A 92 25.55 11.80 6.12
N SER A 93 25.86 10.69 5.48
CA SER A 93 27.23 10.15 5.49
C SER A 93 28.21 10.95 4.64
N GLU A 94 27.74 11.72 3.65
CA GLU A 94 28.61 12.54 2.80
C GLU A 94 28.86 13.91 3.43
N ASP A 95 27.85 14.52 4.07
CA ASP A 95 28.01 15.74 4.88
C ASP A 95 28.67 15.48 6.25
N VAL A 96 28.87 14.21 6.60
CA VAL A 96 29.45 13.72 7.86
C VAL A 96 28.75 14.32 9.08
N ASN A 97 27.42 14.37 9.04
CA ASN A 97 26.62 14.92 10.13
C ASN A 97 25.35 14.12 10.41
N ILE A 98 24.76 14.39 11.58
CA ILE A 98 23.44 13.92 11.96
C ILE A 98 22.55 15.15 12.05
N LYS A 99 21.55 15.23 11.16
CA LYS A 99 20.55 16.30 11.14
C LYS A 99 19.37 15.89 12.00
N VAL A 100 18.98 16.75 12.93
CA VAL A 100 17.93 16.48 13.91
C VAL A 100 16.73 17.35 13.62
N TYR A 101 15.55 16.73 13.55
CA TYR A 101 14.28 17.39 13.33
C TYR A 101 13.33 17.08 14.48
N ASP A 102 12.43 18.02 14.79
CA ASP A 102 11.35 17.74 15.73
C ASP A 102 10.24 16.89 15.08
N PRO A 103 9.23 16.43 15.85
CA PRO A 103 8.14 15.60 15.31
C PRO A 103 7.30 16.27 14.20
N LYS A 104 7.46 17.57 13.98
CA LYS A 104 6.78 18.34 12.92
C LYS A 104 7.72 18.64 11.74
N GLY A 105 8.93 18.08 11.73
CA GLY A 105 9.94 18.25 10.70
C GLY A 105 10.66 19.58 10.73
N ARG A 106 10.62 20.32 11.85
CA ARG A 106 11.41 21.55 12.01
C ARG A 106 12.84 21.19 12.36
N PHE A 107 13.78 21.73 11.60
CA PHE A 107 15.21 21.53 11.83
C PHE A 107 15.62 22.08 13.20
N LEU A 108 16.29 21.25 14.00
CA LEU A 108 16.80 21.59 15.33
C LEU A 108 18.33 21.74 15.31
N LYS A 109 19.04 20.82 14.64
CA LYS A 109 20.49 20.75 14.64
C LYS A 109 21.04 20.09 13.38
#